data_AF-A0A845DEM2-F1
#
_entry.id   AF-A0A845DEM2-F1
#
_cell.length_a   1.000
_cell.length_b   1.000
_cell.length_c   1.000
_cell.angle_alpha   90.00
_cell.angle_beta   90.00
_cell.angle_gamma   90.00
#
_symmetry.space_group_name_H-M   'P 1'
#
loop_
_entity.id
_entity.type
_entity.pdbx_description
1 polymer ?
#
loop_
_entity_poly.entity_id
_entity_poly.type
_entity_poly.pdbx_seq_one_letter_code
_entity_poly.pdbx_strand_id
1 'polypeptide(L)'
;MTKVYKISNSITSKLYIGITDKELPDRLKEHSSTNETLIGRAIQQYGVLKFSINLIDLCSTRAEAKKKESEYIHLYNTLDPNGYNEKS
;
A
#
# COMPACT_ATOMS: atom_id res chain seq x y z
N MET A 1 15.47 0.99 -9.23
CA MET A 1 14.32 1.93 -9.36
C MET A 1 13.34 1.59 -8.27
N THR A 2 12.74 2.58 -7.63
CA THR A 2 11.79 2.41 -6.53
C THR A 2 10.37 2.53 -7.06
N LYS A 3 9.51 1.57 -6.73
CA LYS A 3 8.12 1.48 -7.18
C LYS A 3 7.21 2.16 -6.15
N VAL A 4 6.28 2.99 -6.59
CA VAL A 4 5.14 3.45 -5.80
C VAL A 4 3.93 2.61 -6.20
N TYR A 5 3.24 2.02 -5.24
CA TYR A 5 2.13 1.10 -5.50
C TYR A 5 0.91 1.43 -4.64
N LYS A 6 -0.25 0.93 -5.10
CA LYS A 6 -1.49 0.89 -4.32
C LYS A 6 -1.90 -0.54 -4.04
N ILE A 7 -2.42 -0.78 -2.85
CA ILE A 7 -3.19 -1.99 -2.53
C ILE A 7 -4.65 -1.59 -2.36
N SER A 8 -5.55 -2.27 -3.06
CA SER A 8 -6.99 -2.02 -3.01
C SER A 8 -7.72 -3.16 -2.31
N ASN A 9 -8.59 -2.85 -1.34
CA ASN A 9 -9.52 -3.83 -0.77
C ASN A 9 -10.87 -3.77 -1.49
N SER A 10 -11.26 -4.87 -2.13
CA SER A 10 -12.54 -5.00 -2.86
C SER A 10 -13.79 -5.03 -1.97
N ILE A 11 -13.65 -5.33 -0.67
CA ILE A 11 -14.78 -5.40 0.28
C ILE A 11 -15.12 -4.02 0.85
N THR A 12 -14.11 -3.23 1.20
CA THR A 12 -14.29 -1.95 1.90
C THR A 12 -14.07 -0.74 1.01
N SER A 13 -13.56 -0.95 -0.22
CA SER A 13 -13.06 0.09 -1.12
C SER A 13 -11.91 0.95 -0.55
N LYS A 14 -11.35 0.58 0.61
CA LYS A 14 -10.20 1.26 1.21
C LYS A 14 -8.91 0.93 0.46
N LEU A 15 -7.99 1.88 0.48
CA LEU A 15 -6.71 1.81 -0.23
C LEU A 15 -5.53 1.94 0.74
N TYR A 16 -4.38 1.45 0.30
CA TYR A 16 -3.05 1.66 0.91
C TYR A 16 -2.09 2.12 -0.18
N ILE A 17 -1.26 3.12 0.10
CA ILE A 17 -0.15 3.54 -0.76
C ILE A 17 1.15 3.17 -0.07
N GLY A 18 2.10 2.63 -0.83
CA GLY A 18 3.43 2.34 -0.30
C GLY A 18 4.51 2.44 -1.37
N ILE A 19 5.76 2.44 -0.91
CA ILE A 19 6.92 2.28 -1.79
C ILE A 19 7.64 0.95 -1.56
N THR A 20 8.26 0.41 -2.61
CA THR A 20 9.07 -0.81 -2.53
C THR A 20 10.16 -0.85 -3.60
N ASP A 21 11.28 -1.48 -3.27
CA ASP A 21 12.33 -1.82 -4.25
C ASP A 21 12.18 -3.28 -4.74
N LYS A 22 11.25 -4.05 -4.14
CA LYS A 22 10.94 -5.45 -4.46
C LYS A 22 9.88 -5.54 -5.57
N GLU A 23 9.59 -6.75 -6.01
CA GLU A 23 8.42 -7.00 -6.85
C GLU A 23 7.12 -6.88 -6.06
N LEU A 24 6.04 -6.47 -6.75
CA LEU A 24 4.75 -6.22 -6.10
C LEU A 24 4.17 -7.47 -5.43
N PRO A 25 4.18 -8.68 -6.05
CA PRO A 25 3.68 -9.88 -5.40
C PRO A 25 4.42 -10.21 -4.10
N ASP A 26 5.74 -10.03 -4.07
CA ASP A 26 6.56 -10.25 -2.87
C ASP A 26 6.19 -9.25 -1.77
N ARG A 27 5.99 -7.98 -2.14
CA ARG A 27 5.58 -6.95 -1.18
C ARG A 27 4.19 -7.20 -0.60
N LEU A 28 3.24 -7.68 -1.42
CA LEU A 28 1.92 -8.08 -0.94
C LEU A 28 1.99 -9.28 0.00
N LYS A 29 2.86 -10.26 -0.31
CA LYS A 29 3.11 -11.42 0.57
C LYS A 29 3.67 -10.98 1.93
N GLU A 30 4.60 -10.03 1.95
CA GLU A 30 5.14 -9.46 3.19
C GLU A 30 4.03 -8.84 4.05
N HIS A 31 3.20 -7.97 3.46
CA HIS A 31 2.04 -7.39 4.16
C HIS A 31 1.08 -8.46 4.67
N SER A 32 0.93 -9.57 3.95
CA SER A 32 0.06 -10.69 4.35
C SER A 32 0.65 -11.52 5.51
N SER A 33 1.96 -11.46 5.73
CA SER A 33 2.67 -12.27 6.72
C SER A 33 2.71 -11.67 8.13
N THR A 34 2.38 -10.40 8.29
CA THR A 34 2.36 -9.68 9.57
C THR A 34 1.01 -9.01 9.83
N ASN A 35 0.65 -8.84 11.10
CA ASN A 35 -0.52 -8.09 11.55
C ASN A 35 -0.14 -6.82 12.34
N GLU A 36 1.11 -6.39 12.25
CA GLU A 36 1.59 -5.20 12.94
C GLU A 36 0.99 -3.92 12.34
N THR A 37 0.70 -3.92 11.03
CA THR A 37 0.15 -2.78 10.28
C THR A 37 -1.36 -2.92 10.06
N LEU A 38 -2.06 -1.79 9.85
CA LEU A 38 -3.49 -1.79 9.51
C LEU A 38 -3.80 -2.62 8.26
N ILE A 39 -2.97 -2.52 7.22
CA ILE A 39 -3.15 -3.30 5.99
C ILE A 39 -2.94 -4.80 6.24
N GLY A 40 -1.97 -5.18 7.06
CA GLY A 40 -1.73 -6.59 7.42
C GLY A 40 -2.90 -7.20 8.20
N ARG A 41 -3.43 -6.47 9.19
CA ARG A 41 -4.65 -6.87 9.92
C ARG A 41 -5.84 -7.04 8.98
N ALA A 42 -6.04 -6.09 8.06
CA ALA A 42 -7.12 -6.15 7.09
C ALA A 42 -6.98 -7.34 6.13
N ILE A 43 -5.76 -7.65 5.68
CA ILE A 43 -5.49 -8.83 4.83
C ILE A 43 -5.83 -10.12 5.59
N GLN A 44 -5.47 -10.23 6.87
CA GLN A 44 -5.83 -11.40 7.68
C GLN A 44 -7.34 -11.51 7.89
N GLN A 45 -8.03 -10.37 8.11
CA GLN A 45 -9.47 -10.33 8.36
C GLN A 45 -10.30 -10.70 7.13
N TYR A 46 -9.99 -10.14 5.95
CA TYR A 46 -10.80 -10.30 4.74
C TYR A 46 -10.26 -11.35 3.76
N GLY A 47 -9.02 -11.82 3.96
CA GLY A 47 -8.31 -12.74 3.09
C GLY A 47 -7.61 -12.05 1.93
N VAL A 48 -6.38 -12.48 1.63
CA VAL A 48 -5.49 -11.88 0.60
C VAL A 48 -6.12 -11.81 -0.79
N LEU A 49 -7.02 -12.74 -1.15
CA LEU A 49 -7.73 -12.75 -2.45
C LEU A 49 -8.65 -11.53 -2.64
N LYS A 50 -8.98 -10.80 -1.57
CA LYS A 50 -9.77 -9.57 -1.62
C LYS A 50 -8.93 -8.32 -1.87
N PHE A 51 -7.61 -8.47 -1.90
CA PHE A 51 -6.65 -7.40 -2.11
C PHE A 51 -5.96 -7.53 -3.45
N SER A 52 -5.75 -6.40 -4.12
CA SER A 52 -4.95 -6.33 -5.35
C SER A 52 -3.87 -5.26 -5.22
N ILE A 53 -2.64 -5.59 -5.63
CA ILE A 53 -1.52 -4.65 -5.66
C ILE A 53 -1.25 -4.19 -7.08
N ASN A 54 -1.11 -2.88 -7.29
CA ASN A 54 -0.90 -2.28 -8.61
C ASN A 54 0.19 -1.22 -8.55
N LEU A 55 1.05 -1.19 -9.57
CA LEU A 55 2.03 -0.11 -9.76
C LEU A 55 1.30 1.20 -10.06
N ILE A 56 1.71 2.28 -9.42
CA ILE A 56 1.24 3.64 -9.73
C ILE A 56 2.35 4.42 -10.43
N ASP A 57 3.58 4.30 -9.94
CA ASP A 57 4.72 5.07 -10.45
C ASP A 57 6.05 4.31 -10.27
N LEU A 58 7.03 4.65 -11.10
CA LEU A 58 8.39 4.11 -11.06
C LEU A 58 9.39 5.27 -10.99
N CYS A 59 10.05 5.40 -9.84
CA CYS A 59 10.96 6.50 -9.54
C CYS A 59 12.42 6.06 -9.65
N SER A 60 13.30 6.99 -10.04
CA SER A 60 14.74 6.72 -10.12
C SER A 60 15.38 6.66 -8.74
N THR A 61 14.84 7.40 -7.77
CA THR A 61 15.37 7.47 -6.40
C THR A 61 14.30 7.20 -5.35
N ARG A 62 14.73 6.70 -4.19
CA ARG A 62 13.85 6.50 -3.03
C ARG A 62 13.28 7.83 -2.49
N ALA A 63 14.04 8.92 -2.60
CA ALA A 63 13.59 10.25 -2.16
C ALA A 63 12.42 10.76 -3.00
N GLU A 64 12.51 10.62 -4.33
CA GLU A 64 11.41 10.90 -5.24
C GLU A 64 10.19 10.03 -4.94
N ALA A 65 10.39 8.71 -4.75
CA ALA A 65 9.31 7.79 -4.43
C ALA A 65 8.59 8.16 -3.12
N LYS A 66 9.31 8.57 -2.07
CA LYS A 66 8.72 9.04 -0.81
C LYS A 66 7.90 10.32 -1.00
N LYS A 67 8.35 11.25 -1.84
CA LYS A 67 7.59 12.47 -2.15
C LYS A 67 6.28 12.09 -2.84
N LYS A 68 6.34 11.25 -3.88
CA LYS A 68 5.15 10.77 -4.59
C LYS A 68 4.22 9.94 -3.71
N GLU A 69 4.75 9.11 -2.81
CA GLU A 69 3.97 8.37 -1.82
C GLU A 69 3.11 9.31 -0.98
N SER A 70 3.69 10.38 -0.44
CA SER A 70 2.94 11.39 0.32
C SER A 70 1.89 12.10 -0.52
N GLU A 71 2.21 12.46 -1.77
CA GLU A 71 1.27 13.08 -2.71
C GLU A 71 0.08 12.14 -3.00
N TYR A 72 0.34 10.86 -3.26
CA TYR A 72 -0.70 9.86 -3.53
C TYR A 72 -1.52 9.49 -2.29
N ILE A 73 -0.92 9.43 -1.10
CA ILE A 73 -1.66 9.23 0.16
C ILE A 73 -2.71 10.34 0.32
N HIS A 74 -2.33 11.59 0.04
CA HIS A 74 -3.24 12.72 0.09
C HIS A 74 -4.30 12.66 -1.03
N LEU A 75 -3.86 12.45 -2.28
CA LEU A 75 -4.73 12.40 -3.45
C LEU A 75 -5.82 11.33 -3.33
N TYR A 76 -5.46 10.14 -2.84
CA TYR A 76 -6.38 9.01 -2.70
C TYR A 76 -7.02 8.91 -1.31
N ASN A 77 -6.74 9.85 -0.40
CA ASN A 77 -7.27 9.90 0.97
C ASN A 77 -7.12 8.55 1.70
N THR A 78 -5.91 7.98 1.71
CA THR A 78 -5.66 6.62 2.20
C THR A 78 -5.24 6.55 3.66
N LEU A 79 -5.23 7.68 4.38
CA LEU A 79 -4.96 7.71 5.82
C LEU A 79 -6.12 7.09 6.61
N ASP A 80 -5.82 6.40 7.69
CA ASP A 80 -6.84 5.98 8.67
C ASP A 80 -7.64 7.21 9.17
N PRO A 81 -8.98 7.15 9.23
CA PRO A 81 -9.85 5.97 9.04
C PRO A 81 -10.28 5.67 7.59
N ASN A 82 -9.92 6.51 6.61
CA ASN A 82 -10.38 6.42 5.22
C ASN A 82 -9.62 5.36 4.39
N GLY A 83 -8.39 5.02 4.78
CA GLY A 83 -7.62 3.93 4.19
C GLY A 83 -6.79 3.17 5.22
N TYR A 84 -5.69 2.57 4.77
CA TYR A 84 -4.81 1.74 5.60
C TYR A 84 -3.44 2.36 5.88
N ASN A 85 -3.17 3.58 5.42
CA ASN A 85 -1.95 4.31 5.79
C ASN A 85 -2.09 4.88 7.19
N GLU A 86 -1.11 4.63 8.05
CA GLU A 86 -1.06 5.20 9.40
C GLU A 86 -0.43 6.61 9.33
N LYS A 87 -0.93 7.53 10.17
CA LYS A 87 -0.25 8.80 10.39
C LYS A 87 1.00 8.51 11.22
N SER A 88 2.17 8.79 10.65
CA SER A 88 3.45 8.79 11.37
C SER A 88 3.54 9.99 12.30
#